data_AF-A0A1J7IIP4-F1
#
_entry.id   AF-A0A1J7IIP4-F1
#
_cell.length_a   1.000
_cell.length_b   1.000
_cell.length_c   1.000
_cell.angle_alpha   90.00
_cell.angle_beta   90.00
_cell.angle_gamma   90.00
#
_symmetry.space_group_name_H-M   'P 1'
#
loop_
_entity.id
_entity.type
_entity.pdbx_description
1 polymer ?
#
loop_
_entity_poly.entity_id
_entity_poly.type
_entity_poly.pdbx_seq_one_letter_code
_entity_poly.pdbx_strand_id
1 'polypeptide(L)'
;MMNEMKDETQAHPLSHNDYFGEVSSSRFSLLASKDRNFLLSPNGGQKQRKLNTKYNVEGIPCLIILQPYESNKEDGAEIRNGVELIYRYGIQGYPFSKEKLEKLHEAEREKCEKQTLVNLLANQYRDYVLSHAGVTRKVPIVSLVDKTTALYFSAKWCVPCVKFTPKLISIYEKIKQELAEKGKDEDFEIVLISSDRDEASFDSYYSKMPWLALPFKDPEIKNLARHFDVQGIPCLVIIGPDGKTITCHGRNLINLYQENAYPFTNAKVELLEKLVEEEAKDLPRLVYHEGHRHDLNLVSDGNGGGPFICCVCDEQGSCWAYQCLECGYEVHPKCVITVDCVDNNVLL
;
A
#
# COMPACT_ATOMS: atom_id res chain seq x y z
N MET A 1 -47.55 -55.12 -10.43
CA MET A 1 -47.28 -53.91 -11.24
C MET A 1 -47.57 -52.72 -10.32
N MET A 2 -46.74 -52.54 -9.28
CA MET A 2 -45.66 -51.53 -9.15
C MET A 2 -46.25 -50.10 -9.10
N ASN A 3 -46.64 -49.62 -7.91
CA ASN A 3 -45.85 -48.85 -6.89
C ASN A 3 -45.91 -47.33 -7.17
N GLU A 4 -46.61 -46.54 -6.32
CA GLU A 4 -46.06 -45.68 -5.24
C GLU A 4 -45.34 -44.42 -5.79
N MET A 5 -45.51 -43.17 -5.36
CA MET A 5 -45.97 -42.53 -4.13
C MET A 5 -46.11 -40.99 -4.37
N LYS A 6 -47.16 -40.35 -3.82
CA LYS A 6 -47.25 -39.08 -3.02
C LYS A 6 -46.51 -37.78 -3.48
N ASP A 7 -46.92 -36.53 -3.22
CA ASP A 7 -47.94 -35.90 -2.35
C ASP A 7 -48.14 -34.41 -2.73
N GLU A 8 -49.18 -33.80 -2.16
CA GLU A 8 -49.60 -32.38 -2.13
C GLU A 8 -48.54 -31.48 -1.40
N THR A 9 -48.44 -30.14 -1.48
CA THR A 9 -49.44 -29.05 -1.30
C THR A 9 -48.73 -27.69 -1.49
N GLN A 10 -49.46 -26.64 -1.89
CA GLN A 10 -49.07 -25.22 -1.87
C GLN A 10 -49.15 -24.58 -0.47
N ALA A 11 -48.25 -23.64 -0.12
CA ALA A 11 -48.53 -22.42 0.67
C ALA A 11 -47.34 -21.42 0.69
N HIS A 12 -47.67 -20.15 0.97
CA HIS A 12 -46.95 -18.87 0.83
C HIS A 12 -45.76 -18.61 1.83
N PRO A 13 -45.01 -17.49 1.71
CA PRO A 13 -43.59 -17.40 2.05
C PRO A 13 -43.33 -17.14 3.54
N LEU A 14 -42.26 -17.78 4.06
CA LEU A 14 -41.79 -17.59 5.43
C LEU A 14 -40.41 -16.94 5.45
N SER A 15 -40.29 -16.03 6.41
CA SER A 15 -39.17 -15.20 6.79
C SER A 15 -37.88 -15.97 7.05
N HIS A 16 -36.76 -15.30 6.74
CA HIS A 16 -35.43 -15.58 7.27
C HIS A 16 -35.44 -15.88 8.77
N ASN A 17 -35.26 -17.15 9.13
CA ASN A 17 -34.48 -17.65 10.26
C ASN A 17 -34.54 -19.19 10.25
N ASP A 18 -33.56 -19.82 10.89
CA ASP A 18 -33.47 -21.26 11.18
C ASP A 18 -32.74 -22.15 10.15
N TYR A 19 -31.41 -22.03 10.17
CA TYR A 19 -30.52 -23.19 10.06
C TYR A 19 -29.42 -23.09 11.13
N PHE A 20 -29.78 -23.41 12.36
CA PHE A 20 -28.82 -23.89 13.38
C PHE A 20 -29.44 -25.12 14.03
N GLY A 21 -29.01 -26.29 13.55
CA GLY A 21 -29.25 -27.55 14.25
C GLY A 21 -28.54 -27.51 15.61
N GLU A 22 -29.27 -27.90 16.64
CA GLU A 22 -28.85 -28.00 18.03
C GLU A 22 -27.53 -28.78 18.17
N VAL A 23 -26.45 -28.06 18.44
CA VAL A 23 -25.25 -28.63 19.05
C VAL A 23 -25.35 -28.38 20.55
N SER A 24 -25.46 -29.47 21.29
CA SER A 24 -25.43 -29.58 22.75
C SER A 24 -24.67 -28.44 23.42
N SER A 25 -25.41 -27.63 24.20
CA SER A 25 -24.98 -26.46 24.96
C SER A 25 -24.09 -26.78 26.17
N SER A 26 -23.13 -27.68 26.00
CA SER A 26 -22.09 -27.94 27.00
C SER A 26 -20.72 -27.85 26.33
N ARG A 27 -20.01 -26.74 26.61
CA ARG A 27 -18.63 -26.40 26.21
C ARG A 27 -18.49 -25.64 24.90
N PHE A 28 -18.79 -24.34 24.90
CA PHE A 28 -17.97 -23.29 24.26
C PHE A 28 -18.45 -21.91 24.75
N SER A 29 -18.20 -21.62 26.02
CA SER A 29 -18.34 -20.26 26.58
C SER A 29 -16.95 -19.72 26.93
N LEU A 30 -16.13 -19.42 25.93
CA LEU A 30 -14.79 -18.87 26.16
C LEU A 30 -14.78 -17.34 26.37
N LEU A 31 -15.96 -16.71 26.52
CA LEU A 31 -16.08 -15.32 27.00
C LEU A 31 -17.31 -15.09 27.91
N ALA A 32 -17.64 -16.07 28.76
CA ALA A 32 -18.47 -15.80 29.95
C ALA A 32 -17.55 -15.57 31.17
N SER A 33 -16.57 -14.67 31.05
CA SER A 33 -15.79 -14.22 32.21
C SER A 33 -16.53 -13.07 32.90
N LYS A 34 -16.63 -13.16 34.24
CA LYS A 34 -17.12 -12.12 35.15
C LYS A 34 -16.28 -10.82 35.11
N ASP A 35 -15.25 -10.74 34.27
CA ASP A 35 -14.26 -9.64 34.22
C ASP A 35 -14.55 -8.53 33.20
N ARG A 36 -15.73 -8.49 32.55
CA ARG A 36 -16.06 -7.39 31.63
C ARG A 36 -16.05 -5.98 32.27
N ASN A 37 -16.10 -5.89 33.60
CA ASN A 37 -16.07 -4.63 34.35
C ASN A 37 -14.69 -4.26 34.94
N PHE A 38 -13.62 -5.00 34.63
CA PHE A 38 -12.33 -4.83 35.31
C PHE A 38 -11.56 -3.54 34.93
N LEU A 39 -11.76 -3.04 33.71
CA LEU A 39 -11.18 -1.77 33.24
C LEU A 39 -11.94 -0.53 33.74
N LEU A 40 -13.16 -0.72 34.26
CA LEU A 40 -14.00 0.35 34.84
C LEU A 40 -13.84 0.48 36.37
N SER A 41 -12.94 -0.32 36.97
CA SER A 41 -12.58 -0.24 38.39
C SER A 41 -11.75 1.01 38.68
N PRO A 42 -11.80 1.60 39.90
CA PRO A 42 -10.92 2.71 40.31
C PRO A 42 -9.43 2.45 40.09
N ASN A 43 -9.01 1.18 40.04
CA ASN A 43 -7.63 0.74 39.80
C ASN A 43 -7.35 0.33 38.34
N GLY A 44 -8.33 0.42 37.44
CA GLY A 44 -8.24 0.02 36.03
C GLY A 44 -7.16 0.80 35.28
N GLY A 45 -7.10 2.11 35.48
CA GLY A 45 -6.09 2.97 34.85
C GLY A 45 -4.65 2.64 35.28
N GLN A 46 -4.43 2.25 36.54
CA GLN A 46 -3.10 1.83 37.01
C GLN A 46 -2.67 0.49 36.40
N LYS A 47 -3.60 -0.46 36.26
CA LYS A 47 -3.32 -1.76 35.63
C LYS A 47 -3.07 -1.62 34.12
N GLN A 48 -3.85 -0.78 33.44
CA GLN A 48 -3.63 -0.47 32.03
C GLN A 48 -2.25 0.16 31.80
N ARG A 49 -1.86 1.15 32.62
CA ARG A 49 -0.51 1.74 32.55
C ARG A 49 0.59 0.68 32.74
N LYS A 50 0.44 -0.21 33.72
CA LYS A 50 1.39 -1.32 33.95
C LYS A 50 1.48 -2.26 32.76
N LEU A 51 0.36 -2.59 32.10
CA LEU A 51 0.35 -3.42 30.90
C LEU A 51 1.00 -2.69 29.72
N ASN A 52 0.67 -1.42 29.48
CA ASN A 52 1.27 -0.61 28.42
C ASN A 52 2.79 -0.51 28.60
N THR A 53 3.27 -0.30 29.83
CA THR A 53 4.70 -0.29 30.13
C THR A 53 5.33 -1.66 29.95
N LYS A 54 4.73 -2.74 30.48
CA LYS A 54 5.26 -4.11 30.36
C LYS A 54 5.45 -4.51 28.90
N TYR A 55 4.50 -4.12 28.06
CA TYR A 55 4.44 -4.54 26.67
C TYR A 55 4.98 -3.51 25.67
N ASN A 56 5.44 -2.36 26.16
CA ASN A 56 5.88 -1.23 25.35
C ASN A 56 4.85 -0.85 24.26
N VAL A 57 3.61 -0.60 24.69
CA VAL A 57 2.53 -0.20 23.78
C VAL A 57 2.72 1.27 23.41
N GLU A 58 3.26 1.51 22.21
CA GLU A 58 3.56 2.85 21.68
C GLU A 58 2.42 3.47 20.86
N GLY A 59 1.42 2.67 20.46
CA GLY A 59 0.32 3.14 19.61
C GLY A 59 -0.91 2.22 19.61
N ILE A 60 -1.98 2.67 18.95
CA ILE A 60 -3.23 1.92 18.77
C ILE A 60 -3.54 1.90 17.26
N PRO A 61 -3.99 0.76 16.67
CA PRO A 61 -4.26 -0.52 17.32
C PRO A 61 -2.98 -1.26 17.75
N CYS A 62 -3.03 -1.92 18.92
CA CYS A 62 -1.97 -2.81 19.40
C CYS A 62 -2.58 -4.17 19.75
N LEU A 63 -1.91 -5.25 19.33
CA LEU A 63 -2.29 -6.61 19.61
C LEU A 63 -1.05 -7.43 19.91
N ILE A 64 -1.08 -8.11 21.04
CA ILE A 64 0.01 -8.95 21.54
C ILE A 64 -0.54 -10.36 21.69
N ILE A 65 0.07 -11.31 21.00
CA ILE A 65 -0.33 -12.71 21.04
C ILE A 65 0.55 -13.39 22.08
N LEU A 66 -0.08 -13.85 23.16
CA LEU A 66 0.57 -14.62 24.21
C LEU A 66 0.46 -16.10 23.85
N GLN A 67 1.59 -16.76 23.63
CA GLN A 67 1.64 -18.19 23.37
C GLN A 67 1.59 -18.95 24.70
N PRO A 68 0.87 -20.10 24.77
CA PRO A 68 0.89 -20.95 25.95
C PRO A 68 2.32 -21.46 26.22
N TYR A 69 2.72 -21.46 27.49
CA TYR A 69 4.05 -21.84 27.92
C TYR A 69 4.30 -23.33 27.65
N GLU A 70 5.04 -23.67 26.60
CA GLU A 70 5.60 -25.01 26.47
C GLU A 70 6.85 -25.09 27.32
N SER A 71 6.86 -26.03 28.27
CA SER A 71 7.72 -26.10 29.45
C SER A 71 9.24 -26.20 29.21
N ASN A 72 9.75 -26.02 27.99
CA ASN A 72 11.17 -26.25 27.65
C ASN A 72 11.82 -25.24 26.69
N LYS A 73 11.23 -24.07 26.40
CA LYS A 73 11.90 -23.03 25.60
C LYS A 73 11.65 -21.63 26.18
N GLU A 74 12.71 -20.99 26.68
CA GLU A 74 12.67 -19.64 27.28
C GLU A 74 12.49 -18.50 26.24
N ASP A 75 12.55 -18.79 24.94
CA ASP A 75 12.49 -17.78 23.88
C ASP A 75 11.21 -17.94 23.03
N GLY A 76 10.26 -17.00 23.15
CA GLY A 76 9.14 -16.85 22.20
C GLY A 76 7.71 -16.77 22.75
N ALA A 77 7.48 -16.66 24.06
CA ALA A 77 6.14 -16.68 24.64
C ALA A 77 5.24 -15.47 24.27
N GLU A 78 5.80 -14.41 23.69
CA GLU A 78 5.08 -13.16 23.40
C GLU A 78 5.39 -12.67 21.97
N ILE A 79 4.36 -12.50 21.16
CA ILE A 79 4.45 -11.89 19.83
C ILE A 79 3.85 -10.50 19.88
N ARG A 80 4.67 -9.48 19.62
CA ARG A 80 4.31 -8.06 19.82
C ARG A 80 3.74 -7.38 18.57
N ASN A 81 3.95 -7.96 17.38
CA ASN A 81 3.43 -7.48 16.10
C ASN A 81 2.11 -8.19 15.69
N GLY A 82 1.26 -8.54 16.66
CA GLY A 82 0.06 -9.32 16.40
C GLY A 82 -0.90 -8.67 15.40
N VAL A 83 -0.96 -7.33 15.37
CA VAL A 83 -1.77 -6.59 14.39
C VAL A 83 -1.31 -6.88 12.97
N GLU A 84 -0.01 -6.81 12.73
CA GLU A 84 0.57 -7.08 11.41
C GLU A 84 0.37 -8.54 10.99
N LEU A 85 0.53 -9.50 11.92
CA LEU A 85 0.27 -10.90 11.62
C LEU A 85 -1.19 -11.18 11.27
N ILE A 86 -2.14 -10.49 11.92
CA ILE A 86 -3.55 -10.58 11.53
C ILE A 86 -3.77 -9.98 10.15
N TYR A 87 -3.19 -8.83 9.84
CA TYR A 87 -3.31 -8.23 8.52
C TYR A 87 -2.70 -9.11 7.42
N ARG A 88 -1.52 -9.68 7.67
CA ARG A 88 -0.78 -10.50 6.70
C ARG A 88 -1.36 -11.90 6.52
N TYR A 89 -1.59 -12.62 7.62
CA TYR A 89 -1.99 -14.04 7.58
C TYR A 89 -3.45 -14.31 7.94
N GLY A 90 -4.12 -13.36 8.59
CA GLY A 90 -5.49 -13.54 9.07
C GLY A 90 -5.69 -14.85 9.82
N ILE A 91 -6.72 -15.60 9.45
CA ILE A 91 -7.03 -16.90 10.07
C ILE A 91 -5.98 -17.98 9.78
N GLN A 92 -5.21 -17.87 8.69
CA GLN A 92 -4.19 -18.85 8.35
C GLN A 92 -3.03 -18.83 9.33
N GLY A 93 -2.81 -17.68 9.98
CA GLY A 93 -1.81 -17.50 11.03
C GLY A 93 -2.07 -18.37 12.24
N TYR A 94 -3.34 -18.67 12.57
CA TYR A 94 -3.71 -19.43 13.77
C TYR A 94 -3.07 -20.83 13.81
N PRO A 95 -2.53 -21.30 14.95
CA PRO A 95 -2.55 -20.70 16.30
C PRO A 95 -1.46 -19.64 16.56
N PHE A 96 -0.87 -19.07 15.52
CA PHE A 96 0.22 -18.10 15.55
C PHE A 96 1.44 -18.64 16.31
N SER A 97 1.67 -19.96 16.26
CA SER A 97 2.88 -20.57 16.79
C SER A 97 4.08 -20.17 15.93
N LYS A 98 5.28 -20.13 16.53
CA LYS A 98 6.52 -19.80 15.81
C LYS A 98 6.70 -20.69 14.56
N GLU A 99 6.50 -22.00 14.71
CA GLU A 99 6.58 -22.97 13.60
C GLU A 99 5.54 -22.70 12.50
N LYS A 100 4.30 -22.34 12.87
CA LYS A 100 3.24 -22.04 11.90
C LYS A 100 3.56 -20.77 11.10
N LEU A 101 4.04 -19.73 11.78
CA LEU A 101 4.44 -18.48 11.15
C LEU A 101 5.66 -18.70 10.24
N GLU A 102 6.68 -19.43 10.69
CA GLU A 102 7.84 -19.79 9.88
C GLU A 102 7.44 -20.55 8.59
N LYS A 103 6.50 -21.49 8.69
CA LYS A 103 5.96 -22.21 7.52
C LYS A 103 5.21 -21.28 6.54
N LEU A 104 4.44 -20.32 7.06
CA LEU A 104 3.74 -19.35 6.22
C LEU A 104 4.72 -18.39 5.55
N HIS A 105 5.71 -17.90 6.30
CA HIS A 105 6.79 -17.08 5.77
C HIS A 105 7.57 -17.82 4.67
N GLU A 106 7.91 -19.09 4.87
CA GLU A 106 8.59 -19.89 3.84
C GLU A 106 7.73 -20.06 2.58
N ALA A 107 6.43 -20.36 2.74
CA ALA A 107 5.52 -20.46 1.62
C ALA A 107 5.39 -19.13 0.84
N GLU A 108 5.39 -17.99 1.53
CA GLU A 108 5.43 -16.67 0.89
C GLU A 108 6.76 -16.42 0.17
N ARG A 109 7.89 -16.76 0.79
CA ARG A 109 9.22 -16.65 0.16
C ARG A 109 9.29 -17.48 -1.12
N GLU A 110 8.89 -18.74 -1.06
CA GLU A 110 8.85 -19.61 -2.23
C GLU A 110 7.94 -19.04 -3.32
N LYS A 111 6.81 -18.43 -2.94
CA LYS A 111 5.90 -17.78 -3.89
C LYS A 111 6.56 -16.56 -4.55
N CYS A 112 7.30 -15.75 -3.80
CA CYS A 112 8.08 -14.62 -4.31
C CYS A 112 9.24 -15.10 -5.22
N GLU A 113 9.94 -16.17 -4.83
CA GLU A 113 11.00 -16.79 -5.63
C GLU A 113 10.49 -17.41 -6.93
N LYS A 114 9.25 -17.90 -6.94
CA LYS A 114 8.58 -18.42 -8.14
C LYS A 114 7.73 -17.36 -8.87
N GLN A 115 7.76 -16.11 -8.39
CA GLN A 115 7.00 -15.01 -9.00
C GLN A 115 7.44 -14.80 -10.44
N THR A 116 6.47 -14.69 -11.33
CA THR A 116 6.61 -14.25 -12.71
C THR A 116 5.48 -13.28 -13.01
N LEU A 117 5.63 -12.44 -14.04
CA LEU A 117 4.56 -11.54 -14.44
C LEU A 117 3.28 -12.29 -14.84
N VAL A 118 3.44 -13.44 -15.50
CA VAL A 118 2.33 -14.32 -15.88
C VAL A 118 1.59 -14.84 -14.66
N ASN A 119 2.30 -15.33 -13.64
CA ASN A 119 1.66 -15.86 -12.43
C ASN A 119 1.01 -14.78 -11.56
N LEU A 120 1.42 -13.52 -11.69
CA LEU A 120 0.78 -12.39 -11.02
C LEU A 120 -0.51 -11.97 -11.72
N LEU A 121 -0.46 -11.84 -13.05
CA LEU A 121 -1.56 -11.23 -13.79
C LEU A 121 -2.56 -12.26 -14.34
N ALA A 122 -2.14 -13.48 -14.66
CA ALA A 122 -2.99 -14.49 -15.27
C ALA A 122 -3.69 -15.35 -14.21
N ASN A 123 -4.79 -15.99 -14.60
CA ASN A 123 -5.42 -17.06 -13.83
C ASN A 123 -5.93 -18.15 -14.77
N GLN A 124 -6.49 -19.23 -14.21
CA GLN A 124 -6.97 -20.38 -14.98
C GLN A 124 -8.05 -20.05 -16.04
N TYR A 125 -8.70 -18.89 -15.94
CA TYR A 125 -9.77 -18.46 -16.84
C TYR A 125 -9.34 -17.33 -17.78
N ARG A 126 -8.18 -16.70 -17.55
CA ARG A 126 -7.83 -15.42 -18.17
C ARG A 126 -6.32 -15.22 -18.28
N ASP A 127 -5.85 -14.96 -19.49
CA ASP A 127 -4.44 -14.81 -19.87
C ASP A 127 -4.14 -13.47 -20.57
N TYR A 128 -5.04 -12.50 -20.48
CA TYR A 128 -4.93 -11.20 -21.15
C TYR A 128 -5.16 -10.01 -20.20
N VAL A 129 -4.82 -8.81 -20.65
CA VAL A 129 -5.22 -7.53 -20.06
C VAL A 129 -5.95 -6.69 -21.11
N LEU A 130 -6.64 -5.64 -20.68
CA LEU A 130 -7.35 -4.72 -21.58
C LEU A 130 -6.39 -3.63 -22.06
N SER A 131 -6.48 -3.26 -23.33
CA SER A 131 -5.78 -2.08 -23.87
C SER A 131 -6.66 -0.85 -23.86
N HIS A 132 -6.02 0.32 -23.86
CA HIS A 132 -6.68 1.62 -23.93
C HIS A 132 -7.49 1.83 -25.23
N ALA A 133 -7.10 1.19 -26.34
CA ALA A 133 -7.72 1.36 -27.65
C ALA A 133 -9.07 0.63 -27.76
N GLY A 134 -10.10 1.22 -27.13
CA GLY A 134 -11.42 0.64 -26.96
C GLY A 134 -11.35 -0.51 -25.95
N VAL A 135 -12.05 -0.36 -24.82
CA VAL A 135 -12.09 -1.26 -23.64
C VAL A 135 -12.24 -2.76 -23.98
N THR A 136 -12.61 -3.09 -25.22
CA THR A 136 -12.74 -4.45 -25.76
C THR A 136 -11.46 -5.12 -26.27
N ARG A 137 -10.38 -4.39 -26.59
CA ARG A 137 -9.17 -5.03 -27.14
C ARG A 137 -8.35 -5.70 -26.04
N LYS A 138 -8.09 -7.00 -26.23
CA LYS A 138 -7.34 -7.86 -25.32
C LYS A 138 -5.87 -7.95 -25.74
N VAL A 139 -4.97 -7.85 -24.77
CA VAL A 139 -3.52 -7.97 -24.93
C VAL A 139 -3.04 -9.19 -24.14
N PRO A 140 -2.42 -10.19 -24.76
CA PRO A 140 -1.91 -11.35 -24.03
C PRO A 140 -0.88 -10.93 -22.97
N ILE A 141 -0.97 -11.48 -21.76
CA ILE A 141 -0.03 -11.15 -20.66
C ILE A 141 1.40 -11.52 -21.05
N VAL A 142 1.57 -12.59 -21.83
CA VAL A 142 2.88 -13.04 -22.33
C VAL A 142 3.60 -11.97 -23.17
N SER A 143 2.88 -11.00 -23.77
CA SER A 143 3.53 -9.90 -24.50
C SER A 143 4.11 -8.81 -23.59
N LEU A 144 3.89 -8.93 -22.28
CA LEU A 144 4.46 -8.04 -21.26
C LEU A 144 5.71 -8.62 -20.59
N VAL A 145 6.03 -9.89 -20.87
CA VAL A 145 7.28 -10.52 -20.41
C VAL A 145 8.47 -9.77 -21.01
N ASP A 146 9.56 -9.70 -20.26
CA ASP A 146 10.78 -8.94 -20.58
C ASP A 146 10.60 -7.41 -20.59
N LYS A 147 9.45 -6.90 -20.12
CA LYS A 147 9.20 -5.47 -19.93
C LYS A 147 9.19 -5.09 -18.46
N THR A 148 9.64 -3.87 -18.16
CA THR A 148 9.35 -3.27 -16.86
C THR A 148 7.87 -2.93 -16.81
N THR A 149 7.13 -3.52 -15.87
CA THR A 149 5.68 -3.34 -15.74
C THR A 149 5.33 -2.75 -14.38
N ALA A 150 4.61 -1.64 -14.36
CA ALA A 150 4.07 -1.08 -13.12
C ALA A 150 2.62 -1.52 -12.90
N LEU A 151 2.32 -2.06 -11.71
CA LEU A 151 0.96 -2.36 -11.27
C LEU A 151 0.41 -1.14 -10.52
N TYR A 152 -0.57 -0.47 -11.11
CA TYR A 152 -1.13 0.78 -10.58
C TYR A 152 -2.46 0.52 -9.87
N PHE A 153 -2.44 0.48 -8.54
CA PHE A 153 -3.63 0.35 -7.71
C PHE A 153 -4.27 1.72 -7.51
N SER A 154 -5.49 1.88 -8.02
CA SER A 154 -6.15 3.19 -8.11
C SER A 154 -7.66 3.05 -8.21
N ALA A 155 -8.39 4.15 -7.99
CA ALA A 155 -9.83 4.21 -8.20
C ALA A 155 -10.31 5.65 -8.41
N LYS A 156 -11.45 5.81 -9.11
CA LYS A 156 -12.08 7.10 -9.39
C LYS A 156 -12.56 7.82 -8.12
N TRP A 157 -13.08 7.05 -7.16
CA TRP A 157 -13.61 7.59 -5.90
C TRP A 157 -12.51 8.06 -4.93
N CYS A 158 -11.25 7.76 -5.23
CA CYS A 158 -10.10 8.10 -4.39
C CYS A 158 -9.52 9.45 -4.83
N VAL A 159 -9.71 10.49 -4.01
CA VAL A 159 -9.22 11.85 -4.32
C VAL A 159 -7.70 11.90 -4.55
N PRO A 160 -6.85 11.29 -3.69
CA PRO A 160 -5.41 11.25 -3.96
C PRO A 160 -5.05 10.56 -5.28
N CYS A 161 -5.83 9.56 -5.70
CA CYS A 161 -5.63 8.83 -6.93
C CYS A 161 -5.92 9.70 -8.17
N VAL A 162 -7.03 10.44 -8.13
CA VAL A 162 -7.41 11.37 -9.20
C VAL A 162 -6.40 12.51 -9.34
N LYS A 163 -5.80 12.98 -8.24
CA LYS A 163 -4.69 13.96 -8.27
C LYS A 163 -3.40 13.38 -8.86
N PHE A 164 -3.04 12.15 -8.49
CA PHE A 164 -1.79 11.52 -8.92
C PHE A 164 -1.81 11.05 -10.40
N THR A 165 -2.96 10.63 -10.92
CA THR A 165 -3.08 10.05 -12.27
C THR A 165 -2.54 10.95 -13.38
N PRO A 166 -2.89 12.25 -13.49
CA PRO A 166 -2.35 13.14 -14.53
C PRO A 166 -0.82 13.23 -14.52
N LYS A 167 -0.22 13.25 -13.34
CA LYS A 167 1.24 13.25 -13.17
C LYS A 167 1.85 11.94 -13.67
N LEU A 168 1.25 10.81 -13.32
CA LEU A 168 1.69 9.49 -13.79
C LEU A 168 1.55 9.35 -15.32
N ILE A 169 0.49 9.90 -15.92
CA ILE A 169 0.31 9.95 -17.38
C ILE A 169 1.47 10.70 -18.04
N SER A 170 1.76 11.91 -17.58
CA SER A 170 2.85 12.72 -18.14
C SER A 170 4.21 12.01 -18.06
N ILE A 171 4.50 11.35 -16.93
CA ILE A 171 5.76 10.62 -16.73
C ILE A 171 5.82 9.36 -17.58
N TYR A 172 4.71 8.62 -17.70
CA TYR A 172 4.62 7.47 -18.59
C TYR A 172 4.93 7.87 -20.03
N GLU A 173 4.31 8.94 -20.54
CA GLU A 173 4.54 9.42 -21.91
C GLU A 173 5.99 9.81 -22.15
N LYS A 174 6.63 10.52 -21.21
CA LYS A 174 8.06 10.86 -21.28
C LYS A 174 8.95 9.62 -21.33
N ILE A 175 8.72 8.64 -20.45
CA ILE A 175 9.47 7.37 -20.46
C ILE A 175 9.29 6.66 -21.81
N LYS A 176 8.06 6.56 -22.32
CA LYS A 176 7.79 5.94 -23.63
C LYS A 176 8.49 6.67 -24.77
N GLN A 177 8.55 8.00 -24.72
CA GLN A 177 9.26 8.81 -25.71
C GLN A 177 10.77 8.53 -25.67
N GLU A 178 11.38 8.57 -24.49
CA GLU A 178 12.82 8.28 -24.33
C GLU A 178 13.19 6.86 -24.81
N LEU A 179 12.34 5.88 -24.53
CA LEU A 179 12.55 4.50 -24.98
C LEU A 179 12.45 4.37 -26.50
N ALA A 180 11.51 5.09 -27.14
CA ALA A 180 11.41 5.12 -28.59
C ALA A 180 12.67 5.68 -29.27
N GLU A 181 13.39 6.59 -28.61
CA GLU A 181 14.65 7.16 -29.08
C GLU A 181 15.87 6.24 -28.84
N LYS A 182 15.88 5.48 -27.73
CA LYS A 182 17.02 4.63 -27.30
C LYS A 182 17.08 3.25 -27.99
N GLY A 183 15.98 2.76 -28.57
CA GLY A 183 15.94 1.46 -29.28
C GLY A 183 15.07 0.39 -28.61
N LYS A 184 14.93 -0.78 -29.24
CA LYS A 184 13.88 -1.80 -28.96
C LYS A 184 14.11 -2.73 -27.77
N ASP A 185 15.23 -2.63 -27.07
CA ASP A 185 15.63 -3.65 -26.09
C ASP A 185 14.99 -3.44 -24.71
N GLU A 186 14.33 -2.30 -24.49
CA GLU A 186 13.64 -1.98 -23.26
C GLU A 186 12.22 -1.47 -23.54
N ASP A 187 11.27 -1.82 -22.69
CA ASP A 187 9.91 -1.29 -22.76
C ASP A 187 9.33 -1.12 -21.35
N PHE A 188 8.44 -0.13 -21.23
CA PHE A 188 7.74 0.19 -20.00
C PHE A 188 6.23 0.15 -20.24
N GLU A 189 5.51 -0.50 -19.32
CA GLU A 189 4.06 -0.55 -19.36
C GLU A 189 3.44 -0.38 -17.97
N ILE A 190 2.21 0.12 -17.92
CA ILE A 190 1.43 0.23 -16.68
C ILE A 190 0.15 -0.62 -16.83
N VAL A 191 -0.20 -1.37 -15.78
CA VAL A 191 -1.45 -2.11 -15.68
C VAL A 191 -2.27 -1.55 -14.53
N LEU A 192 -3.41 -0.92 -14.84
CA LEU A 192 -4.38 -0.47 -13.86
C LEU A 192 -4.99 -1.67 -13.13
N ILE A 193 -4.88 -1.65 -11.81
CA ILE A 193 -5.54 -2.55 -10.87
C ILE A 193 -6.64 -1.74 -10.17
N SER A 194 -7.82 -1.69 -10.77
CA SER A 194 -8.88 -0.81 -10.30
C SER A 194 -9.52 -1.32 -9.00
N SER A 195 -9.71 -0.40 -8.05
CA SER A 195 -10.52 -0.59 -6.84
C SER A 195 -11.89 0.11 -6.95
N ASP A 196 -12.33 0.45 -8.16
CA ASP A 196 -13.67 1.01 -8.40
C ASP A 196 -14.77 0.02 -8.01
N ARG A 197 -15.93 0.55 -7.63
CA ARG A 197 -17.04 -0.23 -7.08
C ARG A 197 -18.04 -0.67 -8.15
N ASP A 198 -18.02 0.00 -9.29
CA ASP A 198 -18.91 -0.21 -10.42
C ASP A 198 -18.18 -0.01 -11.75
N GLU A 199 -18.69 -0.64 -12.79
CA GLU A 199 -18.07 -0.69 -14.12
C GLU A 199 -18.07 0.67 -14.81
N ALA A 200 -19.12 1.48 -14.63
CA ALA A 200 -19.19 2.82 -15.21
C ALA A 200 -18.11 3.76 -14.64
N SER A 201 -17.84 3.67 -13.33
CA SER A 201 -16.73 4.37 -12.68
C SER A 201 -15.38 3.90 -13.21
N PHE A 202 -15.18 2.58 -13.35
CA PHE A 202 -13.98 2.00 -13.95
C PHE A 202 -13.76 2.53 -15.38
N ASP A 203 -14.74 2.38 -16.26
CA ASP A 203 -14.64 2.79 -17.68
C ASP A 203 -14.35 4.28 -17.81
N SER A 204 -15.10 5.11 -17.08
CA SER A 204 -14.92 6.56 -17.09
C SER A 204 -13.55 7.01 -16.57
N TYR A 205 -12.95 6.26 -15.65
CA TYR A 205 -11.64 6.58 -15.11
C TYR A 205 -10.51 6.05 -16.00
N TYR A 206 -10.61 4.80 -16.43
CA TYR A 206 -9.64 4.13 -17.30
C TYR A 206 -9.56 4.78 -18.69
N SER A 207 -10.67 5.32 -19.22
CA SER A 207 -10.69 6.06 -20.50
C SER A 207 -9.73 7.26 -20.56
N LYS A 208 -9.18 7.71 -19.43
CA LYS A 208 -8.21 8.81 -19.36
C LYS A 208 -6.75 8.34 -19.36
N MET A 209 -6.50 7.03 -19.23
CA MET A 209 -5.18 6.47 -18.97
C MET A 209 -4.63 5.78 -20.22
N PRO A 210 -3.42 6.13 -20.71
CA PRO A 210 -2.90 5.63 -21.99
C PRO A 210 -2.31 4.20 -21.93
N TRP A 211 -2.54 3.46 -20.84
CA TRP A 211 -1.92 2.17 -20.53
C TRP A 211 -2.93 1.03 -20.42
N LEU A 212 -2.53 -0.13 -19.91
CA LEU A 212 -3.34 -1.35 -19.84
C LEU A 212 -4.17 -1.44 -18.55
N ALA A 213 -5.15 -2.35 -18.48
CA ALA A 213 -5.91 -2.60 -17.26
C ALA A 213 -6.25 -4.07 -17.07
N LEU A 214 -6.34 -4.52 -15.81
CA LEU A 214 -7.09 -5.74 -15.53
C LEU A 214 -8.58 -5.52 -15.79
N PRO A 215 -9.31 -6.52 -16.30
CA PRO A 215 -10.75 -6.44 -16.42
C PRO A 215 -11.42 -6.10 -15.09
N PHE A 216 -12.50 -5.32 -15.14
CA PHE A 216 -13.28 -4.99 -13.94
C PHE A 216 -13.76 -6.28 -13.24
N LYS A 217 -13.67 -6.30 -11.90
CA LYS A 217 -13.99 -7.47 -11.03
C LYS A 217 -13.14 -8.72 -11.27
N ASP A 218 -12.00 -8.63 -11.95
CA ASP A 218 -11.09 -9.77 -12.04
C ASP A 218 -10.66 -10.24 -10.64
N PRO A 219 -10.68 -11.56 -10.36
CA PRO A 219 -10.34 -12.09 -9.03
C PRO A 219 -8.91 -11.77 -8.61
N GLU A 220 -7.98 -11.58 -9.56
CA GLU A 220 -6.60 -11.25 -9.24
C GLU A 220 -6.43 -9.86 -8.64
N ILE A 221 -7.38 -8.94 -8.82
CA ILE A 221 -7.33 -7.60 -8.19
C ILE A 221 -7.17 -7.74 -6.67
N LYS A 222 -7.96 -8.61 -6.03
CA LYS A 222 -7.89 -8.84 -4.58
C LYS A 222 -6.64 -9.64 -4.18
N ASN A 223 -6.22 -10.59 -5.01
CA ASN A 223 -5.01 -11.38 -4.75
C ASN A 223 -3.76 -10.52 -4.82
N LEU A 224 -3.66 -9.63 -5.81
CA LEU A 224 -2.55 -8.71 -5.99
C LEU A 224 -2.49 -7.68 -4.86
N ALA A 225 -3.63 -7.09 -4.48
CA ALA A 225 -3.67 -6.16 -3.35
C ALA A 225 -3.16 -6.82 -2.06
N ARG A 226 -3.51 -8.08 -1.82
CA ARG A 226 -3.00 -8.85 -0.66
C ARG A 226 -1.53 -9.27 -0.82
N HIS A 227 -1.13 -9.71 -2.01
CA HIS A 227 0.24 -10.16 -2.30
C HIS A 227 1.26 -9.06 -2.12
N PHE A 228 0.91 -7.82 -2.48
CA PHE A 228 1.76 -6.65 -2.32
C PHE A 228 1.46 -5.84 -1.05
N ASP A 229 0.62 -6.37 -0.16
CA ASP A 229 0.26 -5.73 1.12
C ASP A 229 -0.23 -4.27 0.93
N VAL A 230 -1.10 -4.05 -0.06
CA VAL A 230 -1.58 -2.72 -0.45
C VAL A 230 -2.55 -2.19 0.60
N GLN A 231 -2.04 -1.38 1.53
CA GLN A 231 -2.81 -0.77 2.62
C GLN A 231 -3.57 0.50 2.21
N GLY A 232 -3.18 1.12 1.10
CA GLY A 232 -3.78 2.36 0.62
C GLY A 232 -3.52 2.62 -0.85
N ILE A 233 -4.36 3.46 -1.46
CA ILE A 233 -4.24 3.89 -2.86
C ILE A 233 -4.11 5.43 -2.94
N PRO A 234 -3.37 5.97 -3.92
CA PRO A 234 -2.70 5.26 -5.01
C PRO A 234 -1.44 4.51 -4.57
N CYS A 235 -1.27 3.28 -5.06
CA CYS A 235 -0.07 2.48 -4.88
C CYS A 235 0.46 2.06 -6.26
N LEU A 236 1.78 2.05 -6.44
CA LEU A 236 2.43 1.69 -7.69
C LEU A 236 3.55 0.71 -7.38
N VAL A 237 3.38 -0.53 -7.81
CA VAL A 237 4.37 -1.61 -7.63
C VAL A 237 5.12 -1.79 -8.94
N ILE A 238 6.45 -1.79 -8.92
CA ILE A 238 7.28 -1.97 -10.10
C ILE A 238 7.76 -3.42 -10.19
N ILE A 239 7.45 -4.06 -11.31
CA ILE A 239 7.91 -5.40 -11.68
C ILE A 239 8.96 -5.25 -12.78
N GLY A 240 10.11 -5.89 -12.60
CA GLY A 240 11.19 -5.90 -13.57
C GLY A 240 10.92 -6.82 -14.76
N PRO A 241 11.77 -6.74 -15.80
CA PRO A 241 11.69 -7.60 -16.99
C PRO A 241 11.68 -9.10 -16.67
N ASP A 242 12.37 -9.50 -15.59
CA ASP A 242 12.45 -10.87 -15.08
C ASP A 242 11.17 -11.35 -14.35
N GLY A 243 10.16 -10.49 -14.24
CA GLY A 243 8.92 -10.76 -13.52
C GLY A 243 9.05 -10.65 -11.99
N LYS A 244 10.20 -10.18 -11.48
CA LYS A 244 10.42 -9.95 -10.05
C LYS A 244 10.03 -8.55 -9.63
N THR A 245 9.59 -8.43 -8.39
CA THR A 245 9.26 -7.12 -7.81
C THR A 245 10.55 -6.36 -7.55
N ILE A 246 10.68 -5.20 -8.18
CA ILE A 246 11.77 -4.25 -7.91
C ILE A 246 11.42 -3.44 -6.65
N THR A 247 10.21 -2.88 -6.59
CA THR A 247 9.77 -2.09 -5.43
C THR A 247 8.26 -1.99 -5.33
N CYS A 248 7.72 -1.96 -4.12
CA CYS A 248 6.32 -1.63 -3.85
C CYS A 248 6.08 -0.13 -3.64
N HIS A 249 7.15 0.67 -3.67
CA HIS A 249 7.14 2.11 -3.37
C HIS A 249 7.28 2.98 -4.64
N GLY A 250 6.84 2.46 -5.80
CA GLY A 250 6.99 3.16 -7.09
C GLY A 250 6.34 4.54 -7.11
N ARG A 251 5.23 4.75 -6.37
CA ARG A 251 4.60 6.08 -6.25
C ARG A 251 5.56 7.11 -5.65
N ASN A 252 6.35 6.71 -4.66
CA ASN A 252 7.33 7.60 -4.02
C ASN A 252 8.44 7.96 -5.01
N LEU A 253 8.98 6.97 -5.74
CA LEU A 253 9.99 7.20 -6.76
C LEU A 253 9.51 8.15 -7.85
N ILE A 254 8.27 7.99 -8.31
CA ILE A 254 7.63 8.89 -9.29
C ILE A 254 7.51 10.31 -8.73
N ASN A 255 7.16 10.47 -7.45
CA ASN A 255 7.03 11.79 -6.84
C ASN A 255 8.36 12.50 -6.64
N LEU A 256 9.40 11.76 -6.27
CA LEU A 256 10.74 12.28 -5.97
C LEU A 256 11.54 12.54 -7.25
N TYR A 257 11.61 11.53 -8.13
CA TYR A 257 12.55 11.51 -9.26
C TYR A 257 11.87 11.60 -10.63
N GLN A 258 10.54 11.57 -10.68
CA GLN A 258 9.77 11.67 -11.93
C GLN A 258 10.21 10.61 -12.97
N GLU A 259 10.34 10.97 -14.26
CA GLU A 259 10.84 10.08 -15.32
C GLU A 259 12.25 9.54 -15.04
N ASN A 260 13.10 10.29 -14.32
CA ASN A 260 14.47 9.86 -14.01
C ASN A 260 14.50 8.64 -13.10
N ALA A 261 13.40 8.31 -12.43
CA ALA A 261 13.27 7.08 -11.65
C ALA A 261 13.47 5.83 -12.52
N TYR A 262 13.10 5.87 -13.80
CA TYR A 262 13.26 4.73 -14.72
C TYR A 262 14.76 4.37 -14.89
N PRO A 263 15.15 3.07 -14.92
CA PRO A 263 14.31 1.85 -14.91
C PRO A 263 13.92 1.34 -13.51
N PHE A 264 13.92 2.19 -12.49
CA PHE A 264 13.54 1.92 -11.10
C PHE A 264 14.44 0.93 -10.37
N THR A 265 15.55 0.51 -10.97
CA THR A 265 16.49 -0.43 -10.37
C THR A 265 17.12 0.17 -9.11
N ASN A 266 17.47 -0.69 -8.14
CA ASN A 266 18.10 -0.24 -6.90
C ASN A 266 19.36 0.60 -7.17
N ALA A 267 20.20 0.20 -8.12
CA ALA A 267 21.39 0.96 -8.51
C ALA A 267 21.06 2.37 -9.06
N LYS A 268 19.96 2.51 -9.82
CA LYS A 268 19.52 3.81 -10.33
C LYS A 268 18.98 4.69 -9.19
N VAL A 269 18.20 4.10 -8.27
CA VAL A 269 17.65 4.81 -7.11
C VAL A 269 18.78 5.28 -6.19
N GLU A 270 19.74 4.41 -5.86
CA GLU A 270 20.92 4.77 -5.06
C GLU A 270 21.76 5.89 -5.69
N LEU A 271 21.85 5.93 -7.03
CA LEU A 271 22.52 7.01 -7.73
C LEU A 271 21.75 8.34 -7.57
N LEU A 272 20.43 8.32 -7.72
CA LEU A 272 19.59 9.51 -7.59
C LEU A 272 19.59 10.04 -6.15
N GLU A 273 19.55 9.16 -5.16
CA GLU A 273 19.67 9.52 -3.74
C GLU A 273 21.01 10.22 -3.47
N LYS A 274 22.12 9.71 -4.00
CA LYS A 274 23.44 10.37 -3.89
C LYS A 274 23.46 11.74 -4.53
N LEU A 275 22.84 11.91 -5.71
CA LEU A 275 22.78 13.22 -6.36
C LEU A 275 21.98 14.23 -5.53
N VAL A 276 20.84 13.81 -4.99
CA VAL A 276 20.03 14.66 -4.09
C VAL A 276 20.81 15.03 -2.83
N GLU A 277 21.56 14.09 -2.25
CA GLU A 277 22.41 14.35 -1.08
C GLU A 277 23.54 15.35 -1.38
N GLU A 278 24.19 15.24 -2.54
CA GLU A 278 25.21 16.21 -2.97
C GLU A 278 24.60 17.59 -3.21
N GLU A 279 23.45 17.68 -3.89
CA GLU A 279 22.72 18.94 -4.09
C GLU A 279 22.27 19.57 -2.77
N ALA A 280 21.90 18.75 -1.78
CA ALA A 280 21.47 19.23 -0.47
C ALA A 280 22.59 19.94 0.32
N LYS A 281 23.87 19.68 0.02
CA LYS A 281 25.01 20.36 0.66
C LYS A 281 25.06 21.85 0.34
N ASP A 282 24.52 22.24 -0.81
CA ASP A 282 24.48 23.63 -1.27
C ASP A 282 23.21 24.37 -0.80
N LEU A 283 22.26 23.66 -0.18
CA LEU A 283 21.03 24.26 0.32
C LEU A 283 21.26 25.05 1.63
N PRO A 284 20.65 26.23 1.78
CA PRO A 284 20.76 27.00 3.02
C PRO A 284 20.11 26.26 4.19
N ARG A 285 20.77 26.26 5.36
CA ARG A 285 20.26 25.56 6.55
C ARG A 285 18.97 26.14 7.11
N LEU A 286 18.73 27.43 6.87
CA LEU A 286 17.59 28.19 7.39
C LEU A 286 17.03 29.07 6.27
N VAL A 287 15.71 29.03 6.06
CA VAL A 287 15.03 29.84 5.04
C VAL A 287 13.76 30.49 5.58
N TYR A 288 13.44 31.66 5.03
CA TYR A 288 12.18 32.35 5.22
C TYR A 288 11.28 32.06 4.03
N HIS A 289 10.13 31.42 4.26
CA HIS A 289 9.18 31.09 3.21
C HIS A 289 8.00 32.07 3.22
N GLU A 290 7.65 32.66 2.07
CA GLU A 290 6.54 33.64 1.99
C GLU A 290 5.21 33.11 2.56
N GLY A 291 4.93 31.81 2.38
CA GLY A 291 3.71 31.16 2.87
C GLY A 291 3.72 30.79 4.36
N HIS A 292 4.81 31.03 5.09
CA HIS A 292 4.93 30.61 6.49
C HIS A 292 5.71 31.61 7.37
N ARG A 293 5.20 31.88 8.58
CA ARG A 293 5.73 32.97 9.42
C ARG A 293 6.98 32.62 10.24
N HIS A 294 7.27 31.34 10.44
CA HIS A 294 8.45 30.89 11.18
C HIS A 294 9.57 30.48 10.23
N ASP A 295 10.79 30.47 10.75
CA ASP A 295 11.94 29.97 10.01
C ASP A 295 11.79 28.48 9.74
N LEU A 296 12.17 28.06 8.53
CA LEU A 296 12.21 26.66 8.17
C LEU A 296 13.64 26.16 8.18
N ASN A 297 13.87 25.08 8.93
CA ASN A 297 15.16 24.41 9.01
C ASN A 297 15.25 23.33 7.95
N LEU A 298 16.40 23.24 7.28
CA LEU A 298 16.70 22.11 6.42
C LEU A 298 16.88 20.86 7.28
N VAL A 299 16.02 19.86 7.07
CA VAL A 299 16.01 18.59 7.80
C VAL A 299 16.14 17.43 6.80
N SER A 300 16.74 16.34 7.27
CA SER A 300 16.87 15.08 6.54
C SER A 300 16.01 13.98 7.16
N ASP A 301 15.87 12.83 6.49
CA ASP A 301 15.05 11.67 6.89
C ASP A 301 15.21 11.23 8.37
N GLY A 302 16.37 11.51 9.01
CA GLY A 302 16.64 11.14 10.40
C GLY A 302 16.23 12.15 11.47
N ASN A 303 15.92 13.41 11.14
CA ASN A 303 15.67 14.48 12.12
C ASN A 303 14.47 15.38 11.81
N GLY A 304 13.59 14.89 10.93
CA GLY A 304 12.57 15.62 10.19
C GLY A 304 12.49 14.93 8.83
N GLY A 305 12.12 15.57 7.73
CA GLY A 305 12.55 15.18 6.36
C GLY A 305 12.18 13.80 5.80
N GLY A 306 11.59 12.88 6.57
CA GLY A 306 11.16 11.55 6.13
C GLY A 306 9.90 11.63 5.29
N PRO A 307 9.00 10.64 5.29
CA PRO A 307 7.78 10.75 4.51
C PRO A 307 6.89 11.92 4.99
N PHE A 308 6.74 12.98 4.18
CA PHE A 308 5.89 14.14 4.49
C PHE A 308 4.97 14.53 3.33
N ILE A 309 3.95 15.34 3.61
CA ILE A 309 3.14 16.00 2.58
C ILE A 309 3.50 17.47 2.58
N CYS A 310 4.01 17.97 1.45
CA CYS A 310 4.41 19.36 1.34
C CYS A 310 3.21 20.29 1.49
N CYS A 311 3.29 21.24 2.42
CA CYS A 311 2.22 22.19 2.70
C CYS A 311 1.92 23.18 1.54
N VAL A 312 2.82 23.29 0.56
CA VAL A 312 2.67 24.20 -0.60
C VAL A 312 2.00 23.49 -1.77
N CYS A 313 2.53 22.34 -2.18
CA CYS A 313 2.05 21.65 -3.38
C CYS A 313 1.14 20.46 -3.10
N ASP A 314 0.93 20.08 -1.83
CA ASP A 314 0.14 18.91 -1.40
C ASP A 314 0.65 17.58 -1.98
N GLU A 315 1.92 17.55 -2.39
CA GLU A 315 2.60 16.37 -2.91
C GLU A 315 3.49 15.73 -1.85
N GLN A 316 3.64 14.41 -1.93
CA GLN A 316 4.50 13.67 -1.02
C GLN A 316 5.98 14.01 -1.25
N GLY A 317 6.71 14.27 -0.17
CA GLY A 317 8.16 14.43 -0.13
C GLY A 317 8.81 13.38 0.75
N SER A 318 10.12 13.25 0.61
CA SER A 318 11.00 12.50 1.50
C SER A 318 12.45 12.93 1.31
N CYS A 319 13.34 12.34 2.11
CA CYS A 319 14.78 12.59 2.16
C CYS A 319 15.15 13.95 2.74
N TRP A 320 14.73 15.04 2.08
CA TRP A 320 15.06 16.41 2.49
C TRP A 320 13.82 17.29 2.49
N ALA A 321 13.66 18.09 3.55
CA ALA A 321 12.56 19.03 3.70
C ALA A 321 13.03 20.32 4.37
N TYR A 322 12.27 21.38 4.17
CA TYR A 322 12.31 22.54 5.06
C TYR A 322 11.15 22.43 6.06
N GLN A 323 11.48 22.30 7.34
CA GLN A 323 10.53 22.08 8.42
C GLN A 323 10.56 23.24 9.44
N CYS A 324 9.39 23.75 9.79
CA CYS A 324 9.21 24.58 10.97
C CYS A 324 9.16 23.67 12.20
N LEU A 325 10.18 23.76 13.06
CA LEU A 325 10.25 22.96 14.28
C LEU A 325 9.21 23.37 15.35
N GLU A 326 8.59 24.55 15.21
CA GLU A 326 7.58 25.04 16.14
C GLU A 326 6.18 24.49 15.85
N CYS A 327 5.81 24.34 14.57
CA CYS A 327 4.45 23.96 14.18
C CYS A 327 4.34 22.79 13.20
N GLY A 328 5.46 22.22 12.76
CA GLY A 328 5.50 21.07 11.84
C GLY A 328 5.14 21.41 10.39
N TYR A 329 5.21 22.68 9.99
CA TYR A 329 5.04 23.08 8.58
C TYR A 329 6.22 22.54 7.76
N GLU A 330 5.94 21.70 6.76
CA GLU A 330 6.96 21.01 5.97
C GLU A 330 6.78 21.26 4.48
N VAL A 331 7.88 21.60 3.79
CA VAL A 331 7.86 21.82 2.35
C VAL A 331 9.06 21.19 1.66
N HIS A 332 8.89 20.85 0.37
CA HIS A 332 10.03 20.41 -0.44
C HIS A 332 11.05 21.55 -0.57
N PRO A 333 12.35 21.25 -0.71
CA PRO A 333 13.37 22.24 -1.04
C PRO A 333 13.00 23.12 -2.24
N LYS A 334 12.47 22.52 -3.31
CA LYS A 334 12.00 23.23 -4.52
C LYS A 334 10.74 24.08 -4.34
N CYS A 335 10.00 23.91 -3.24
CA CYS A 335 8.77 24.63 -2.95
C CYS A 335 9.01 25.85 -2.05
N VAL A 336 10.27 26.09 -1.65
CA VAL A 336 10.63 27.31 -0.91
C VAL A 336 10.66 28.48 -1.88
N ILE A 337 9.75 29.42 -1.65
CA ILE A 337 9.78 30.77 -2.22
C ILE A 337 10.35 31.68 -1.15
N THR A 338 11.57 32.16 -1.36
CA THR A 338 12.25 33.09 -0.45
C THR A 338 11.71 34.50 -0.65
N VAL A 339 11.48 35.21 0.44
CA VAL A 339 11.23 36.65 0.38
C VAL A 339 12.59 37.33 0.21
N ASP A 340 12.85 37.94 -0.94
CA ASP A 340 13.98 38.86 -1.04
C ASP A 340 13.70 39.99 -0.05
N CYS A 341 14.58 40.15 0.95
CA CYS A 341 14.61 41.34 1.76
C CYS A 341 14.83 42.51 0.81
N VAL A 342 13.75 43.20 0.41
CA VAL A 342 13.85 44.48 -0.27
C VAL A 342 14.70 45.36 0.63
N ASP A 343 15.87 45.76 0.11
CA ASP A 343 16.79 46.68 0.74
C ASP A 343 16.01 47.89 1.26
N ASN A 344 15.84 47.97 2.59
CA ASN A 344 15.51 49.21 3.26
C ASN A 344 16.76 50.09 3.30
N ASN A 345 17.18 50.53 2.12
CA ASN A 345 18.06 51.65 1.93
C ASN A 345 17.44 52.51 0.84
N VAL A 346 16.64 53.51 1.26
CA VAL A 346 16.45 54.82 0.61
C VAL A 346 15.46 55.64 1.47
N LEU A 347 16.02 56.71 2.07
CA LEU A 347 15.41 57.97 2.54
C LEU A 347 14.63 57.99 3.87
N LEU A 348 15.30 58.44 4.94
CA LEU A 348 15.42 59.87 5.29
C LEU A 348 16.63 60.14 6.22
#